data_AF-A0A929IYG5-F1
#
_entry.id   AF-A0A929IYG5-F1
#
_cell.length_a   1.000
_cell.length_b   1.000
_cell.length_c   1.000
_cell.angle_alpha   90.00
_cell.angle_beta   90.00
_cell.angle_gamma   90.00
#
_symmetry.space_group_name_H-M   'P 1'
#
loop_
_entity.id
_entity.type
_entity.pdbx_description
1 polymer ?
#
loop_
_entity_poly.entity_id
_entity_poly.type
_entity_poly.pdbx_seq_one_letter_code
_entity_poly.pdbx_strand_id
1 'polypeptide(L)'
;MQESALGTNNNDLNAWLQTHGLHDVPRLAQSIKVESGWETAVEIVLGTKLQALCIEDMTILQEALINPPSGKLALFETSHNIEKTENNIDSLLDKIQAPWPLSTLLAGVKIAVDIKTAYQIRKQLAEYESVITPIGL
;
A
#
# COMPACT_ATOMS: atom_id res chain seq x y z
N MET A 1 22.91 12.70 16.10
CA MET A 1 23.42 11.49 15.41
C MET A 1 22.25 10.68 14.85
N GLN A 2 21.59 11.15 13.79
CA GLN A 2 20.51 10.41 13.11
C GLN A 2 20.66 10.38 11.58
N GLU A 3 21.51 11.22 10.99
CA GLU A 3 21.73 11.24 9.53
C GLU A 3 22.62 10.10 9.02
N SER A 4 23.53 9.55 9.83
CA SER A 4 24.42 8.46 9.39
C SER A 4 23.76 7.08 9.37
N ALA A 5 22.70 6.86 10.16
CA ALA A 5 22.01 5.57 10.19
C ALA A 5 21.11 5.35 8.97
N LEU A 6 20.52 6.42 8.41
CA LEU A 6 19.64 6.31 7.24
C LEU A 6 20.41 5.96 5.96
N GLY A 7 21.62 6.48 5.80
CA GLY A 7 22.48 6.19 4.64
C GLY A 7 22.96 4.73 4.60
N THR A 8 23.43 4.21 5.74
CA THR A 8 23.92 2.82 5.83
C THR A 8 22.78 1.80 5.71
N ASN A 9 21.63 2.07 6.35
CA ASN A 9 20.45 1.20 6.27
C ASN A 9 19.93 1.06 4.83
N ASN A 10 20.01 2.11 4.01
CA ASN A 10 19.62 2.02 2.61
C ASN A 10 20.61 1.21 1.77
N ASN A 11 21.91 1.27 2.09
CA ASN A 11 22.93 0.50 1.38
C ASN A 11 22.80 -1.01 1.67
N ASP A 12 22.60 -1.39 2.93
CA ASP A 12 22.41 -2.79 3.33
C ASP A 12 21.14 -3.38 2.71
N LEU A 13 20.04 -2.61 2.71
CA LEU A 13 18.81 -2.99 2.03
C LEU A 13 19.02 -3.18 0.53
N ASN A 14 19.68 -2.22 -0.14
CA ASN A 14 19.93 -2.32 -1.58
C ASN A 14 20.80 -3.53 -1.94
N ALA A 15 21.84 -3.81 -1.15
CA ALA A 15 22.69 -4.99 -1.35
C ALA A 15 21.91 -6.29 -1.15
N TRP A 16 21.05 -6.36 -0.14
CA TRP A 16 20.17 -7.50 0.09
C TRP A 16 19.17 -7.70 -1.06
N LEU A 17 18.56 -6.62 -1.55
CA LEU A 17 17.65 -6.67 -2.70
C LEU A 17 18.37 -7.17 -3.96
N GLN A 18 19.60 -6.71 -4.21
CA GLN A 18 20.41 -7.20 -5.33
C GLN A 18 20.72 -8.69 -5.20
N THR A 19 21.14 -9.14 -4.00
CA THR A 19 21.50 -10.55 -3.74
C THR A 19 20.33 -11.50 -3.97
N HIS A 20 19.11 -11.05 -3.69
CA HIS A 20 17.89 -11.86 -3.83
C HIS A 20 17.12 -11.59 -5.14
N GLY A 21 17.71 -10.84 -6.09
CA GLY A 21 17.08 -10.54 -7.38
C GLY A 21 15.85 -9.63 -7.30
N LEU A 22 15.68 -8.89 -6.19
CA LEU A 22 14.55 -8.02 -5.92
C LEU A 22 14.80 -6.55 -6.27
N HIS A 23 15.99 -6.23 -6.78
CA HIS A 23 16.38 -4.84 -7.07
C HIS A 23 15.48 -4.17 -8.12
N ASP A 24 15.12 -4.91 -9.17
CA ASP A 24 14.32 -4.42 -10.29
C ASP A 24 12.81 -4.65 -10.09
N VAL A 25 12.41 -5.23 -8.95
CA VAL A 25 11.00 -5.46 -8.65
C VAL A 25 10.30 -4.12 -8.41
N PRO A 26 9.20 -3.83 -9.11
CA PRO A 26 8.53 -2.54 -8.97
C PRO A 26 7.91 -2.38 -7.58
N ARG A 27 7.97 -1.15 -7.06
CA ARG A 27 7.26 -0.79 -5.83
C ARG A 27 5.78 -0.54 -6.12
N LEU A 28 4.92 -0.68 -5.12
CA LEU A 28 3.48 -0.45 -5.24
C LEU A 28 3.16 0.91 -5.86
N ALA A 29 3.83 1.98 -5.43
CA ALA A 29 3.67 3.33 -6.00
C ALA A 29 3.94 3.42 -7.51
N GLN A 30 4.78 2.54 -8.06
CA GLN A 30 5.12 2.50 -9.49
C GLN A 30 4.12 1.66 -10.30
N SER A 31 3.35 0.80 -9.62
CA SER A 31 2.44 -0.17 -10.23
C SER A 31 0.97 0.25 -10.17
N ILE A 32 0.66 1.36 -9.51
CA ILE A 32 -0.71 1.88 -9.36
C ILE A 32 -0.86 3.24 -10.07
N LYS A 33 -2.06 3.50 -10.56
CA LYS A 33 -2.45 4.81 -11.08
C LYS A 33 -3.64 5.33 -10.30
N VAL A 34 -3.50 6.50 -9.71
CA VAL A 34 -4.55 7.15 -8.90
C VAL A 34 -5.35 8.12 -9.77
N GLU A 35 -6.66 8.18 -9.56
CA GLU A 35 -7.54 9.19 -10.16
C GLU A 35 -7.16 10.60 -9.67
N SER A 36 -7.11 11.57 -10.59
CA SER A 36 -6.71 12.93 -10.25
C SER A 36 -7.57 13.56 -9.17
N GLY A 37 -6.93 14.17 -8.18
CA GLY A 37 -7.55 14.73 -6.98
C GLY A 37 -7.58 13.77 -5.78
N TRP A 38 -7.28 12.48 -5.96
CA TRP A 38 -7.26 11.48 -4.89
C TRP A 38 -5.85 11.10 -4.41
N GLU A 39 -4.81 11.69 -4.97
CA GLU A 39 -3.41 11.34 -4.68
C GLU A 39 -3.09 11.45 -3.19
N THR A 40 -3.51 12.55 -2.55
CA THR A 40 -3.31 12.77 -1.11
C THR A 40 -4.04 11.74 -0.26
N ALA A 41 -5.29 11.40 -0.60
CA ALA A 41 -6.04 10.38 0.11
C ALA A 41 -5.34 9.01 0.04
N VAL A 42 -4.88 8.63 -1.15
CA VAL A 42 -4.14 7.38 -1.36
C VAL A 42 -2.82 7.37 -0.61
N GLU A 43 -2.08 8.49 -0.62
CA GLU A 43 -0.82 8.62 0.12
C GLU A 43 -1.02 8.44 1.62
N ILE A 44 -2.06 9.04 2.20
CA ILE A 44 -2.35 8.91 3.64
C ILE A 44 -2.74 7.48 4.01
N VAL A 45 -3.60 6.85 3.21
CA VAL A 45 -4.11 5.50 3.52
C VAL A 45 -3.04 4.44 3.29
N LEU A 46 -2.29 4.51 2.19
CA LEU A 46 -1.26 3.52 1.89
C LEU A 46 0.03 3.79 2.65
N GLY A 47 0.45 5.05 2.78
CA GLY A 47 1.64 5.45 3.54
C GLY A 47 2.87 4.67 3.12
N THR A 48 3.58 4.08 4.09
CA THR A 48 4.78 3.27 3.83
C THR A 48 4.52 2.04 2.96
N LYS A 49 3.26 1.58 2.83
CA LYS A 49 2.90 0.45 1.95
C LYS A 49 3.13 0.79 0.47
N LEU A 50 3.14 2.07 0.09
CA LEU A 50 3.53 2.53 -1.26
C LEU A 50 4.96 2.11 -1.64
N GLN A 51 5.82 1.90 -0.65
CA GLN A 51 7.19 1.47 -0.87
C GLN A 51 7.34 -0.06 -0.97
N ALA A 52 6.26 -0.82 -0.83
CA ALA A 52 6.30 -2.28 -0.87
C ALA A 52 6.69 -2.80 -2.26
N LEU A 53 7.61 -3.77 -2.31
CA LEU A 53 7.97 -4.47 -3.55
C LEU A 53 6.85 -5.45 -3.92
N CYS A 54 6.40 -5.38 -5.17
CA CYS A 54 5.32 -6.20 -5.69
C CYS A 54 5.88 -7.53 -6.22
N ILE A 55 5.72 -8.59 -5.44
CA ILE A 55 6.23 -9.93 -5.76
C ILE A 55 5.08 -10.88 -6.00
N GLU A 56 5.24 -11.83 -6.91
CA GLU A 56 4.17 -12.79 -7.23
C GLU A 56 3.96 -13.79 -6.10
N ASP A 57 5.04 -14.34 -5.54
CA ASP A 57 4.98 -15.39 -4.52
C ASP A 57 5.97 -15.06 -3.41
N MET A 58 5.50 -14.89 -2.18
CA MET A 58 6.35 -14.61 -1.02
C MET A 58 7.16 -15.83 -0.58
N THR A 59 6.74 -17.05 -0.91
CA THR A 59 7.42 -18.28 -0.49
C THR A 59 8.84 -18.36 -1.03
N ILE A 60 9.13 -17.71 -2.17
CA ILE A 60 10.47 -17.62 -2.76
C ILE A 60 11.47 -16.89 -1.84
N LEU A 61 10.97 -16.08 -0.91
CA LEU A 61 11.78 -15.30 0.04
C LEU A 61 11.82 -15.91 1.44
N GLN A 62 11.25 -17.11 1.65
CA GLN A 62 11.14 -17.70 2.97
C GLN A 62 12.50 -17.83 3.67
N GLU A 63 13.54 -18.32 2.97
CA GLU A 63 14.89 -18.44 3.53
C GLU A 63 15.55 -17.06 3.71
N ALA A 64 15.35 -16.16 2.75
CA ALA A 64 15.91 -14.81 2.75
C ALA A 64 15.40 -13.96 3.93
N LEU A 65 14.13 -14.15 4.31
CA LEU A 65 13.46 -13.42 5.38
C LEU A 65 13.79 -13.93 6.79
N ILE A 66 14.49 -15.07 6.92
CA ILE A 66 15.03 -15.52 8.21
C ILE A 66 16.07 -14.50 8.72
N ASN A 67 16.85 -13.91 7.81
CA ASN A 67 17.84 -12.87 8.09
C ASN A 67 17.55 -11.63 7.22
N PRO A 68 16.55 -10.82 7.60
CA PRO A 68 16.16 -9.65 6.82
C PRO A 68 17.24 -8.56 6.86
N PRO A 69 17.26 -7.64 5.87
CA PRO A 69 18.21 -6.54 5.85
C PRO A 69 17.96 -5.53 6.97
N SER A 70 19.02 -4.84 7.38
CA SER A 70 18.87 -3.59 8.14
C SER A 70 18.08 -2.57 7.32
N GLY A 71 17.01 -2.02 7.89
CA GLY A 71 16.17 -1.02 7.22
C GLY A 71 14.70 -1.39 7.16
N LYS A 72 13.92 -0.64 6.37
CA LYS A 72 12.48 -0.89 6.18
C LYS A 72 12.26 -1.66 4.88
N LEU A 73 11.99 -2.96 5.00
CA LEU A 73 11.50 -3.78 3.91
C LEU A 73 9.97 -3.86 4.00
N ALA A 74 9.30 -3.60 2.88
CA ALA A 74 7.88 -3.84 2.71
C ALA A 74 7.69 -4.68 1.45
N LEU A 75 6.81 -5.67 1.51
CA LEU A 75 6.51 -6.60 0.43
C LEU A 75 5.00 -6.67 0.24
N PHE A 76 4.57 -6.83 -1.00
CA PHE A 76 3.17 -7.01 -1.36
C PHE A 76 3.06 -8.18 -2.35
N GLU A 77 2.27 -9.18 -1.98
CA GLU A 77 2.06 -10.36 -2.81
C GLU A 77 0.93 -10.10 -3.83
N THR A 78 1.22 -10.25 -5.12
CA THR A 78 0.29 -9.92 -6.21
C THR A 78 -0.52 -11.11 -6.68
N SER A 79 -0.10 -12.34 -6.40
CA SER A 79 -0.81 -13.57 -6.83
C SER A 79 -2.00 -13.95 -5.95
N HIS A 80 -2.11 -13.38 -4.74
CA HIS A 80 -3.19 -13.71 -3.82
C HIS A 80 -4.49 -13.01 -4.23
N ASN A 81 -5.21 -13.66 -5.14
CA ASN A 81 -6.51 -13.20 -5.61
C ASN A 81 -7.59 -13.62 -4.60
N ILE A 82 -7.92 -12.73 -3.67
CA ILE A 82 -9.14 -12.87 -2.88
C ILE A 82 -10.30 -12.53 -3.82
N GLU A 83 -11.31 -13.40 -3.91
CA GLU A 83 -12.53 -13.11 -4.66
C GLU A 83 -13.05 -11.72 -4.30
N LYS A 84 -13.41 -10.91 -5.30
CA LYS A 84 -14.01 -9.59 -5.09
C LYS A 84 -15.22 -9.74 -4.18
N THR A 85 -15.07 -9.41 -2.91
CA THR A 85 -16.20 -9.09 -2.04
C THR A 85 -16.90 -7.85 -2.61
N GLU A 86 -18.22 -7.82 -2.43
CA GLU A 86 -19.18 -6.93 -3.10
C GLU A 86 -18.66 -5.52 -3.38
N ASN A 87 -19.02 -5.01 -4.56
CA ASN A 87 -18.76 -3.63 -5.00
C ASN A 87 -19.26 -2.65 -3.93
N ASN A 88 -18.37 -2.25 -3.04
CA ASN A 88 -18.65 -1.26 -2.02
C ASN A 88 -18.67 0.08 -2.76
N ILE A 89 -19.88 0.52 -3.13
CA ILE A 89 -20.12 1.81 -3.78
C ILE A 89 -19.46 2.87 -2.88
N ASP A 90 -18.68 3.76 -3.49
CA ASP A 90 -17.90 4.79 -2.80
C ASP A 90 -16.70 4.25 -2.00
N SER A 91 -15.86 3.40 -2.62
CA SER A 91 -14.57 2.97 -2.05
C SER A 91 -13.37 3.71 -2.63
N LEU A 92 -12.30 3.87 -1.83
CA LEU A 92 -11.02 4.39 -2.32
C LEU A 92 -10.40 3.45 -3.37
N LEU A 93 -10.74 2.16 -3.35
CA LEU A 93 -10.35 1.20 -4.38
C LEU A 93 -10.77 1.64 -5.79
N ASP A 94 -11.94 2.28 -5.93
CA ASP A 94 -12.46 2.74 -7.23
C ASP A 94 -11.63 3.90 -7.79
N LYS A 95 -10.80 4.54 -6.97
CA LYS A 95 -9.91 5.65 -7.33
C LYS A 95 -8.51 5.19 -7.70
N ILE A 96 -8.26 3.88 -7.72
CA ILE A 96 -6.95 3.31 -8.02
C ILE A 96 -7.08 2.24 -9.09
N GLN A 97 -6.30 2.40 -10.15
CA GLN A 97 -6.11 1.38 -11.18
C GLN A 97 -4.81 0.63 -10.88
N ALA A 98 -4.90 -0.70 -10.85
CA ALA A 98 -3.76 -1.58 -10.63
C ALA A 98 -3.94 -2.88 -11.44
N PRO A 99 -2.83 -3.54 -11.84
CA PRO A 99 -2.87 -4.82 -12.53
C PRO A 99 -3.38 -6.00 -11.66
N TRP A 100 -3.45 -5.83 -10.34
CA TRP A 100 -3.93 -6.83 -9.38
C TRP A 100 -4.87 -6.20 -8.35
N PRO A 101 -5.68 -7.00 -7.62
CA PRO A 101 -6.55 -6.48 -6.56
C PRO A 101 -5.76 -5.83 -5.42
N LEU A 102 -6.27 -4.70 -4.90
CA LEU A 102 -5.73 -4.03 -3.71
C LEU A 102 -6.66 -4.14 -2.51
N SER A 103 -7.65 -5.03 -2.56
CA SER A 103 -8.66 -5.22 -1.51
C SER A 103 -8.03 -5.54 -0.16
N THR A 104 -6.94 -6.29 -0.13
CA THR A 104 -6.17 -6.58 1.11
C THR A 104 -5.63 -5.34 1.80
N LEU A 105 -5.40 -4.25 1.06
CA LEU A 105 -4.85 -3.00 1.60
C LEU A 105 -5.91 -1.94 1.88
N LEU A 106 -7.04 -1.99 1.17
CA LEU A 106 -8.00 -0.89 1.08
C LEU A 106 -9.45 -1.33 1.36
N ALA A 107 -9.67 -2.59 1.74
CA ALA A 107 -10.97 -3.04 2.22
C ALA A 107 -11.44 -2.16 3.39
N GLY A 108 -12.69 -1.72 3.31
CA GLY A 108 -13.30 -0.86 4.33
C GLY A 108 -12.88 0.62 4.26
N VAL A 109 -12.07 1.04 3.28
CA VAL A 109 -11.77 2.46 3.07
C VAL A 109 -12.80 3.07 2.12
N LYS A 110 -13.76 3.80 2.69
CA LYS A 110 -14.79 4.55 1.96
C LYS A 110 -14.31 5.94 1.59
N ILE A 111 -14.96 6.55 0.60
CA ILE A 111 -14.67 7.91 0.15
C ILE A 111 -15.83 8.86 0.43
N ALA A 112 -15.51 10.13 0.62
CA ALA A 112 -16.47 11.23 0.72
C ALA A 112 -15.98 12.42 -0.10
N VAL A 113 -16.85 13.11 -0.84
CA VAL A 113 -16.45 14.25 -1.66
C VAL A 113 -16.08 15.50 -0.84
N ASP A 114 -16.58 15.61 0.40
CA ASP A 114 -16.32 16.71 1.32
C ASP A 114 -16.43 16.29 2.79
N ILE A 115 -15.98 17.17 3.69
CA ILE A 115 -16.01 16.95 5.15
C ILE A 115 -17.44 16.72 5.66
N LYS A 116 -18.42 17.45 5.12
CA LYS A 116 -19.82 17.34 5.59
C LYS A 116 -20.35 15.92 5.35
N THR A 117 -20.07 15.37 4.19
CA THR A 117 -20.42 14.01 3.76
C THR A 117 -19.64 12.97 4.57
N ALA A 118 -18.34 13.19 4.80
CA ALA A 118 -17.51 12.33 5.64
C ALA A 118 -18.09 12.19 7.06
N TYR A 119 -18.54 13.28 7.68
CA TYR A 119 -19.18 13.26 9.00
C TYR A 119 -20.50 12.49 9.05
N GLN A 120 -21.25 12.46 7.95
CA GLN A 120 -22.48 11.67 7.83
C GLN A 120 -22.15 10.18 7.71
N ILE A 121 -21.23 9.83 6.80
CA ILE A 121 -20.78 8.45 6.56
C ILE A 121 -20.17 7.86 7.83
N ARG A 122 -19.37 8.63 8.57
CA ARG A 122 -18.69 8.19 9.79
C ARG A 122 -19.61 7.49 10.80
N LYS A 123 -20.88 7.91 10.90
CA LYS A 123 -21.86 7.32 11.84
C LYS A 123 -22.35 5.93 11.44
N GLN A 124 -22.10 5.53 10.19
CA GLN A 124 -22.59 4.31 9.57
C GLN A 124 -21.45 3.31 9.28
N LEU A 125 -20.22 3.68 9.63
CA LEU A 125 -19.05 2.83 9.44
C LEU A 125 -19.09 1.64 10.40
N ALA A 126 -18.71 0.46 9.91
CA ALA A 126 -18.37 -0.66 10.78
C ALA A 126 -17.05 -0.39 11.53
N GLU A 127 -16.75 -1.18 12.56
CA GLU A 127 -15.57 -0.97 13.44
C GLU A 127 -14.23 -0.98 12.69
N TYR A 128 -14.16 -1.66 11.54
CA TYR A 128 -12.96 -1.76 10.70
C TYR A 128 -12.98 -0.83 9.49
N GLU A 129 -14.05 -0.05 9.28
CA GLU A 129 -14.15 0.85 8.15
C GLU A 129 -13.64 2.26 8.50
N SER A 130 -13.17 2.96 7.47
CA SER A 130 -12.75 4.36 7.53
C SER A 130 -13.37 5.14 6.37
N VAL A 131 -13.42 6.46 6.49
CA VAL A 131 -13.82 7.34 5.39
C VAL A 131 -12.74 8.38 5.19
N ILE A 132 -12.42 8.70 3.93
CA ILE A 132 -11.43 9.71 3.57
C ILE A 132 -11.95 10.62 2.46
N THR A 133 -11.62 11.90 2.55
CA THR A 133 -11.87 12.91 1.51
C THR A 133 -10.69 13.04 0.54
N PRO A 134 -10.88 13.65 -0.65
CA PRO A 134 -9.80 13.90 -1.61
C PRO A 134 -8.58 14.59 -0.99
N ILE A 135 -8.80 15.48 -0.02
CA ILE A 135 -7.74 16.23 0.67
C ILE A 135 -7.09 15.47 1.84
N GLY A 136 -7.55 14.24 2.13
CA GLY A 136 -6.92 13.40 3.13
C GLY A 136 -7.49 13.48 4.55
N LEU A 137 -8.71 13.99 4.71
CA LEU A 137 -9.41 14.15 6.01
C LEU A 137 -10.67 13.30 6.11
#